data_AF-A0A947WLD9-F1
#
_entry.id   AF-A0A947WLD9-F1
#
_cell.length_a   1.000
_cell.length_b   1.000
_cell.length_c   1.000
_cell.angle_alpha   90.00
_cell.angle_beta   90.00
_cell.angle_gamma   90.00
#
_symmetry.space_group_name_H-M   'P 1'
#
loop_
_entity.id
_entity.type
_entity.pdbx_description
1 polymer ?
#
loop_
_entity_poly.entity_id
_entity_poly.type
_entity_poly.pdbx_seq_one_letter_code
_entity_poly.pdbx_strand_id
1 'polypeptide(L)'
;MRDRTFYINSIKMDLFRVVTATGDVSKPASVESAREFLEHSINSFEKFPNRSHDIAIKQDLQHSLKEIFKLHEPHHRLRWVENVLTAKCRLY
;
A
#
# COMPACT_ATOMS: atom_id res chain seq x y z
N MET A 1 -13.89 -14.08 14.80
CA MET A 1 -12.54 -13.71 14.30
C MET A 1 -12.54 -14.01 12.81
N ARG A 2 -12.16 -13.06 11.95
CA ARG A 2 -12.13 -13.30 10.48
C ARG A 2 -10.87 -14.11 10.13
N ASP A 3 -10.90 -14.83 9.02
CA ASP A 3 -9.76 -15.64 8.60
C ASP A 3 -8.65 -14.78 7.94
N ARG A 4 -7.47 -15.37 7.75
CA ARG A 4 -6.32 -14.72 7.12
C ARG A 4 -6.66 -14.20 5.71
N THR A 5 -7.38 -15.00 4.93
CA THR A 5 -7.78 -14.69 3.56
C THR A 5 -8.59 -13.40 3.49
N PHE A 6 -9.52 -13.22 4.44
CA PHE A 6 -10.29 -11.98 4.56
C PHE A 6 -9.37 -10.76 4.71
N TYR A 7 -8.41 -10.80 5.64
CA TYR A 7 -7.53 -9.66 5.90
C TYR A 7 -6.59 -9.39 4.72
N ILE A 8 -6.08 -10.43 4.07
CA ILE A 8 -5.27 -10.29 2.85
C ILE A 8 -6.06 -9.61 1.74
N ASN A 9 -7.32 -10.02 1.52
CA ASN A 9 -8.17 -9.39 0.52
C ASN A 9 -8.49 -7.93 0.87
N SER A 10 -8.71 -7.62 2.16
CA SER A 10 -8.87 -6.25 2.63
C SER A 10 -7.63 -5.39 2.33
N ILE A 11 -6.43 -5.88 2.66
CA ILE A 11 -5.16 -5.19 2.38
C ILE A 11 -5.03 -4.96 0.87
N LYS A 12 -5.27 -5.98 0.03
CA LYS A 12 -5.21 -5.84 -1.43
C LYS A 12 -6.14 -4.75 -1.97
N MET A 13 -7.34 -4.63 -1.40
CA MET A 13 -8.31 -3.60 -1.78
C MET A 13 -7.83 -2.20 -1.40
N ASP A 14 -7.27 -2.03 -0.20
CA ASP A 14 -6.72 -0.74 0.23
C ASP A 14 -5.52 -0.33 -0.62
N LEU A 15 -4.59 -1.25 -0.90
CA LEU A 15 -3.46 -0.98 -1.79
C LEU A 15 -3.92 -0.63 -3.22
N PHE A 16 -5.01 -1.23 -3.71
CA PHE A 16 -5.59 -0.85 -5.00
C PHE A 16 -6.15 0.58 -4.98
N ARG A 17 -6.75 1.02 -3.87
CA ARG A 17 -7.22 2.40 -3.69
C ARG A 17 -6.05 3.38 -3.63
N VAL A 18 -4.95 3.02 -2.97
CA VAL A 18 -3.70 3.80 -2.97
C VAL A 18 -3.20 4.00 -4.40
N VAL A 19 -3.10 2.92 -5.17
CA VAL A 19 -2.68 2.97 -6.59
C VAL A 19 -3.65 3.82 -7.42
N THR A 20 -4.96 3.71 -7.21
CA THR A 20 -5.95 4.54 -7.94
C THR A 20 -5.80 6.02 -7.61
N ALA A 21 -5.59 6.36 -6.33
CA ALA A 21 -5.43 7.74 -5.85
C ALA A 21 -4.13 8.41 -6.33
N THR A 22 -3.13 7.62 -6.71
CA THR A 22 -1.78 8.11 -7.00
C THR A 22 -1.25 7.67 -8.37
N GLY A 23 -1.94 6.81 -9.13
CA GLY A 23 -1.41 6.26 -10.38
C GLY A 23 -1.47 7.21 -11.58
N ASP A 24 -2.42 8.13 -11.60
CA ASP A 24 -2.59 9.07 -12.70
C ASP A 24 -1.72 10.32 -12.52
N VAL A 25 -0.52 10.31 -13.10
CA VAL A 25 0.44 11.43 -13.03
C VAL A 25 -0.02 12.70 -13.75
N SER A 26 -1.06 12.62 -14.59
CA SER A 26 -1.64 13.82 -15.23
C SER A 26 -2.49 14.65 -14.27
N LYS A 27 -2.87 14.08 -13.11
CA LYS A 27 -3.67 14.72 -12.08
C LYS A 27 -2.85 14.91 -10.81
N PRO A 28 -3.18 15.89 -9.95
CA PRO A 28 -2.61 15.97 -8.61
C PRO A 28 -2.83 14.67 -7.83
N ALA A 29 -1.82 14.24 -7.07
CA ALA A 29 -1.95 13.06 -6.20
C ALA A 29 -2.86 13.37 -5.02
N SER A 30 -3.80 12.47 -4.70
CA SER A 30 -4.59 12.56 -3.47
C SER A 30 -3.79 11.98 -2.29
N VAL A 31 -2.83 12.75 -1.79
CA VAL A 31 -1.82 12.31 -0.80
C VAL A 31 -2.47 11.86 0.50
N GLU A 32 -3.47 12.58 0.99
CA GLU A 32 -4.18 12.28 2.24
C GLU A 32 -4.92 10.95 2.13
N SER A 33 -5.70 10.75 1.07
CA SER A 33 -6.41 9.49 0.84
C SER A 33 -5.44 8.31 0.67
N ALA A 34 -4.34 8.52 -0.06
CA ALA A 34 -3.30 7.50 -0.23
C ALA A 34 -2.66 7.13 1.12
N ARG A 35 -2.39 8.12 1.99
CA ARG A 35 -1.88 7.92 3.34
C ARG A 35 -2.83 7.10 4.18
N GLU A 36 -4.11 7.49 4.24
CA GLU A 36 -5.13 6.82 5.03
C GLU A 36 -5.28 5.34 4.65
N PHE A 37 -5.41 5.04 3.35
CA PHE A 37 -5.52 3.64 2.90
C PHE A 37 -4.23 2.86 3.13
N LEU A 38 -3.05 3.47 2.95
CA LEU A 38 -1.78 2.80 3.18
C LEU A 38 -1.58 2.48 4.67
N GLU A 39 -1.85 3.43 5.57
CA GLU A 39 -1.80 3.21 7.02
C GLU A 39 -2.81 2.15 7.47
N HIS A 40 -4.05 2.19 6.95
CA HIS A 40 -5.05 1.16 7.24
C HIS A 40 -4.61 -0.24 6.78
N SER A 41 -3.97 -0.32 5.60
CA SER A 41 -3.43 -1.58 5.07
C SER A 41 -2.30 -2.14 5.97
N ILE A 42 -1.37 -1.28 6.41
CA ILE A 42 -0.25 -1.64 7.30
C ILE A 42 -0.78 -2.14 8.66
N ASN A 43 -1.76 -1.43 9.23
CA ASN A 43 -2.39 -1.81 10.50
C ASN A 43 -3.17 -3.12 10.39
N SER A 44 -3.63 -3.49 9.19
CA SER A 44 -4.38 -4.74 8.99
C SER A 44 -3.50 -5.99 9.03
N PHE A 45 -2.17 -5.87 8.89
CA PHE A 45 -1.24 -6.98 9.14
C PHE A 45 -1.21 -7.42 10.61
N GLU A 46 -1.59 -6.55 11.56
CA GLU A 46 -1.65 -6.92 12.99
C GLU A 46 -2.87 -7.78 13.35
N LYS A 47 -3.80 -7.95 12.40
CA LYS A 47 -5.08 -8.62 12.64
C LYS A 47 -5.02 -10.14 12.40
N PHE A 48 -3.89 -10.68 11.97
CA PHE A 48 -3.67 -12.10 11.75
C PHE A 48 -2.19 -12.50 11.98
N PRO A 49 -1.90 -13.79 12.21
CA PRO A 49 -0.52 -14.25 12.35
C PRO A 49 0.27 -14.05 11.04
N ASN A 50 1.33 -13.22 11.11
CA ASN A 50 2.19 -12.92 9.99
C ASN A 50 3.25 -14.00 9.76
N ARG A 51 3.48 -14.32 8.48
CA ARG A 51 4.62 -15.11 8.00
C ARG A 51 5.80 -14.17 7.69
N SER A 52 7.00 -14.73 7.52
CA SER A 52 8.19 -13.97 7.12
C SER A 52 7.96 -13.11 5.87
N HIS A 53 7.24 -13.66 4.90
CA HIS A 53 6.84 -12.97 3.67
C HIS A 53 5.92 -11.77 3.93
N ASP A 54 4.93 -11.91 4.81
CA ASP A 54 4.00 -10.81 5.15
C ASP A 54 4.75 -9.66 5.85
N ILE A 55 5.72 -10.00 6.71
CA ILE A 55 6.57 -9.03 7.40
C ILE A 55 7.40 -8.23 6.39
N ALA A 56 8.00 -8.90 5.39
CA ALA A 56 8.76 -8.22 4.34
C ALA A 56 7.88 -7.25 3.55
N ILE A 57 6.68 -7.69 3.13
CA ILE A 57 5.74 -6.80 2.43
C ILE A 57 5.31 -5.62 3.31
N LYS A 58 5.03 -5.86 4.60
CA LYS A 58 4.69 -4.80 5.54
C LYS A 58 5.82 -3.77 5.65
N GLN A 59 7.07 -4.21 5.70
CA GLN A 59 8.24 -3.32 5.73
C GLN A 59 8.37 -2.48 4.46
N ASP A 60 8.15 -3.07 3.28
CA ASP A 60 8.14 -2.36 2.00
C ASP A 60 7.04 -1.28 1.96
N LEU A 61 5.85 -1.59 2.48
CA LEU A 61 4.74 -0.64 2.59
C LEU A 61 5.04 0.47 3.60
N GLN A 62 5.67 0.16 4.74
CA GLN A 62 6.13 1.16 5.71
C GLN A 62 7.20 2.08 5.14
N HIS A 63 8.10 1.54 4.31
CA HIS A 63 9.07 2.36 3.58
C HIS A 63 8.36 3.29 2.60
N SER A 64 7.41 2.76 1.83
CA SER A 64 6.59 3.55 0.90
C SER A 64 5.84 4.67 1.64
N LEU A 65 5.26 4.40 2.81
CA LEU A 65 4.58 5.42 3.62
C LEU A 65 5.51 6.57 4.02
N LYS A 66 6.78 6.28 4.33
CA LYS A 66 7.78 7.32 4.65
C LYS A 66 8.08 8.19 3.45
N GLU A 67 8.03 7.67 2.23
CA GLU A 67 8.34 8.41 1.00
C GLU A 67 7.14 9.16 0.41
N ILE A 68 5.94 9.04 1.00
CA ILE A 68 4.70 9.58 0.44
C ILE A 68 4.70 11.10 0.20
N PHE A 69 5.58 11.85 0.88
CA PHE A 69 5.72 13.30 0.67
C PHE A 69 6.33 13.67 -0.70
N LYS A 70 6.99 12.73 -1.36
CA LYS A 70 7.64 12.91 -2.68
C LYS A 70 6.69 12.69 -3.86
N LEU A 71 5.40 12.44 -3.62
CA LEU A 71 4.42 12.17 -4.69
C LEU A 71 4.16 13.36 -5.63
N HIS A 72 4.64 14.55 -5.30
CA HIS A 72 4.58 15.70 -6.21
C HIS A 72 5.58 15.58 -7.37
N GLU A 73 6.62 14.76 -7.26
CA GLU A 73 7.59 14.49 -8.31
C GLU A 73 7.09 13.34 -9.21
N PRO A 74 6.79 13.57 -10.51
CA PRO A 74 6.13 12.56 -11.36
C PRO A 74 6.91 11.25 -11.50
N HIS A 75 8.23 11.32 -11.69
CA HIS A 75 9.06 10.11 -11.83
C HIS A 75 9.15 9.31 -10.53
N HIS A 76 9.29 10.00 -9.39
CA HIS A 76 9.27 9.34 -8.09
C HIS A 76 7.91 8.70 -7.83
N ARG A 77 6.83 9.42 -8.11
CA ARG A 77 5.45 8.95 -7.99
C ARG A 77 5.18 7.67 -8.77
N LEU A 78 5.62 7.58 -10.04
CA LEU A 78 5.45 6.35 -10.84
C LEU A 78 6.12 5.16 -10.18
N ARG A 79 7.38 5.32 -9.74
CA ARG A 79 8.13 4.26 -9.08
C ARG A 79 7.51 3.87 -7.74
N TRP A 80 7.04 4.85 -6.99
CA TRP A 80 6.36 4.65 -5.73
C TRP A 80 5.07 3.85 -5.91
N VAL A 81 4.25 4.21 -6.90
CA VAL A 81 3.02 3.48 -7.26
C VAL A 81 3.33 2.04 -7.67
N GLU A 82 4.38 1.84 -8.46
CA GLU A 82 4.84 0.51 -8.88
C GLU A 82 5.24 -0.36 -7.68
N ASN A 83 5.94 0.20 -6.69
CA ASN A 83 6.29 -0.50 -5.46
C ASN A 83 5.05 -0.94 -4.68
N VAL A 84 4.07 -0.05 -4.51
CA VAL A 84 2.80 -0.37 -3.83
C VAL A 84 2.01 -1.43 -4.59
N LEU A 85 1.95 -1.34 -5.92
CA LEU A 85 1.28 -2.34 -6.76
C LEU A 85 1.99 -3.70 -6.68
N THR A 86 3.32 -3.71 -6.65
CA THR A 86 4.13 -4.92 -6.50
C THR A 86 3.86 -5.59 -5.15
N ALA A 87 3.84 -4.81 -4.05
CA ALA A 87 3.48 -5.30 -2.73
C ALA A 87 2.09 -5.96 -2.73
N LYS A 88 1.09 -5.30 -3.35
CA LYS A 88 -0.27 -5.87 -3.52
C LYS A 88 -0.26 -7.21 -4.25
N CYS A 89 0.46 -7.32 -5.35
CA CYS A 89 0.50 -8.53 -6.18
C CYS A 89 1.21 -9.71 -5.48
N ARG A 90 2.10 -9.43 -4.53
CA ARG A 90 2.83 -10.46 -3.77
C ARG A 90 2.07 -11.01 -2.57
N LEU A 91 0.91 -10.47 -2.20
CA LEU A 91 0.12 -10.96 -1.06
C LEU A 91 -0.66 -12.24 -1.39
N TYR A 92 -0.59 -13.27 -0.54
CA TYR A 92 -1.35 -14.53 -0.66
C TYR A 92 -1.60 -15.23 0.68
#